data_AF-A0A8J3DEL3-F1
#
_entry.id   AF-A0A8J3DEL3-F1
#
_cell.length_a   1.000
_cell.length_b   1.000
_cell.length_c   1.000
_cell.angle_alpha   90.00
_cell.angle_beta   90.00
_cell.angle_gamma   90.00
#
_symmetry.space_group_name_H-M   'P 1'
#
loop_
_entity.id
_entity.type
_entity.pdbx_description
1 polymer ?
#
loop_
_entity_poly.entity_id
_entity_poly.type
_entity_poly.pdbx_seq_one_letter_code
_entity_poly.pdbx_strand_id
1 'polypeptide(L)'
;MIEACGDVATAIEHILPSMYFDELVVVGASRYRNVIPALRKKLNSGDVGRLILIGDEKFPDAKTWEMTATEIQYLRNCSFSTLKTHKVSAAGLVSLVEGLETLLQKYREEFNIDLRECISWLRPYLGLAIPMGAVRDGCLQYYQQQIENRFEEPEWEERWFEVQQYDPDEIRRNTLPIQYLFREIHSYFETNNPKWNSLIEFCAQNHLHRSWVMLGHEQQAKAMEGQNVLYGVGSRRWHHQSIPTVAQWAESPEKYIPPSTRGKLFLPEISQSFQLLDQLSLLTLPIIVLAYAGLEDEYPDYVLRSYFLAERAKISHLDRHLWTNCRLDIDPPPSLTFTNSVRIEKLFSIDISKQFIPGDESSYEWIAQPCKIRFTDKTYYDTHLNRRVELLKEGGQRKIVAVGTLIAGNRIRYYQNNNADAFEEVIRSLDTQGLYEKIEAASATWREELYNLYLNYFFGDEDRLFQQLKNHGYNNSQQVLHNYLLSSNSTRFPNYDTLKAIHALSLQYKGAGSAFDLAYREILSYKRKDKSLRQRIGRELGSELMVFENSDYAIKGPVLSLLTENLIYLLIESIQEKVVTSIENR
;
A
#
# COMPACT_ATOMS: atom_id res chain seq x y z
N MET A 1 -30.49 -32.12 -17.31
CA MET A 1 -30.69 -32.37 -15.86
C MET A 1 -29.89 -31.34 -15.10
N ILE A 2 -30.38 -30.79 -13.99
CA ILE A 2 -29.65 -29.80 -13.18
C ILE A 2 -29.56 -30.34 -11.76
N GLU A 3 -28.35 -30.48 -11.25
CA GLU A 3 -28.08 -30.80 -9.84
C GLU A 3 -27.47 -29.59 -9.14
N ALA A 4 -27.96 -29.30 -7.94
CA ALA A 4 -27.45 -28.21 -7.10
C ALA A 4 -26.82 -28.79 -5.84
N CYS A 5 -25.55 -28.46 -5.59
CA CYS A 5 -24.83 -28.87 -4.39
C CYS A 5 -24.38 -27.63 -3.61
N GLY A 6 -24.58 -27.66 -2.28
CA GLY A 6 -24.21 -26.54 -1.41
C GLY A 6 -22.71 -26.38 -1.21
N ASP A 7 -21.93 -27.42 -1.49
CA ASP A 7 -20.50 -27.51 -1.23
C ASP A 7 -19.74 -28.19 -2.38
N VAL A 8 -18.60 -27.62 -2.76
CA VAL A 8 -17.83 -28.07 -3.94
C VAL A 8 -17.09 -29.36 -3.65
N ALA A 9 -16.59 -29.56 -2.43
CA ALA A 9 -15.89 -30.79 -2.05
C ALA A 9 -16.84 -31.99 -2.13
N THR A 10 -18.05 -31.83 -1.59
CA THR A 10 -19.14 -32.81 -1.65
C THR A 10 -19.48 -33.19 -3.10
N ALA A 11 -19.57 -32.20 -4.00
CA ALA A 11 -19.83 -32.46 -5.41
C ALA A 11 -18.70 -33.25 -6.08
N ILE A 12 -17.43 -32.91 -5.79
CA ILE A 12 -16.26 -33.60 -6.35
C ILE A 12 -16.17 -35.06 -5.87
N GLU A 13 -16.51 -35.32 -4.60
CA GLU A 13 -16.38 -36.64 -3.98
C GLU A 13 -17.52 -37.59 -4.33
N HIS A 14 -18.75 -37.09 -4.42
CA HIS A 14 -19.94 -37.95 -4.52
C HIS A 14 -20.72 -37.81 -5.82
N ILE A 15 -20.72 -36.63 -6.43
CA ILE A 15 -21.57 -36.34 -7.60
C ILE A 15 -20.79 -36.58 -8.89
N LEU A 16 -19.69 -35.84 -9.08
CA LEU A 16 -18.87 -35.89 -10.30
C LEU A 16 -18.28 -37.28 -10.64
N PRO A 17 -18.02 -38.20 -9.70
CA PRO A 17 -17.56 -39.56 -10.05
C PRO A 17 -18.66 -40.47 -10.58
N SER A 18 -19.93 -40.16 -10.32
CA SER A 18 -21.06 -41.06 -10.62
C SER A 18 -21.75 -40.75 -11.96
N MET A 19 -21.55 -39.55 -12.51
CA MET A 19 -22.15 -39.14 -13.77
C MET A 19 -21.33 -38.03 -14.45
N TYR A 20 -21.37 -38.01 -15.78
CA TYR A 20 -20.83 -36.92 -16.60
C TYR A 20 -21.76 -35.71 -16.64
N PHE A 21 -21.18 -34.51 -16.54
CA PHE A 21 -21.92 -33.24 -16.67
C PHE A 21 -21.40 -32.43 -17.85
N ASP A 22 -22.30 -31.95 -18.71
CA ASP A 22 -21.92 -31.04 -19.81
C ASP A 22 -21.27 -29.77 -19.29
N GLU A 23 -21.80 -29.21 -18.20
CA GLU A 23 -21.34 -27.95 -17.60
C GLU A 23 -21.36 -28.05 -16.07
N LEU A 24 -20.26 -27.66 -15.43
CA LEU A 24 -20.15 -27.46 -13.98
C LEU A 24 -20.01 -25.96 -13.69
N VAL A 25 -20.99 -25.41 -12.98
CA VAL A 25 -21.01 -24.00 -12.57
C VAL A 25 -20.71 -23.90 -11.08
N VAL A 26 -19.66 -23.16 -10.70
CA VAL A 26 -19.32 -22.90 -9.29
C VAL A 26 -19.43 -21.40 -9.01
N VAL A 27 -20.29 -21.02 -8.06
CA VAL A 27 -20.59 -19.61 -7.74
C VAL A 27 -20.01 -19.21 -6.38
N GLY A 28 -19.18 -18.18 -6.38
CA GLY A 28 -18.51 -17.57 -5.22
C GLY A 28 -17.04 -17.96 -5.11
N ALA A 29 -16.13 -16.97 -5.11
CA ALA A 29 -14.68 -17.22 -5.10
C ALA A 29 -14.18 -18.03 -3.91
N SER A 30 -14.73 -17.80 -2.72
CA SER A 30 -14.40 -18.58 -1.52
C SER A 30 -14.68 -20.08 -1.67
N ARG A 31 -15.60 -20.47 -2.56
CA ARG A 31 -15.99 -21.87 -2.79
C ARG A 31 -15.06 -22.62 -3.72
N TYR A 32 -14.43 -21.92 -4.68
CA TYR A 32 -13.55 -22.57 -5.65
C TYR A 32 -12.06 -22.32 -5.42
N ARG A 33 -11.65 -21.24 -4.72
CA ARG A 33 -10.24 -20.82 -4.52
C ARG A 33 -9.28 -21.97 -4.21
N ASN A 34 -9.64 -22.81 -3.26
CA ASN A 34 -8.76 -23.86 -2.73
C ASN A 34 -8.91 -25.21 -3.43
N VAL A 35 -9.89 -25.36 -4.33
CA VAL A 35 -10.24 -26.64 -4.96
C VAL A 35 -10.07 -26.62 -6.48
N ILE A 36 -9.47 -25.56 -7.03
CA ILE A 36 -9.19 -25.43 -8.47
C ILE A 36 -8.36 -26.58 -9.02
N PRO A 37 -7.28 -27.06 -8.36
CA PRO A 37 -6.54 -28.20 -8.89
C PRO A 37 -7.42 -29.44 -9.06
N ALA A 38 -8.35 -29.66 -8.13
CA ALA A 38 -9.30 -30.78 -8.20
C ALA A 38 -10.33 -30.58 -9.33
N LEU A 39 -10.89 -29.38 -9.48
CA LEU A 39 -11.82 -29.06 -10.57
C LEU A 39 -11.15 -29.16 -11.96
N ARG A 40 -9.91 -28.69 -12.10
CA ARG A 40 -9.11 -28.85 -13.32
C ARG A 40 -8.85 -30.31 -13.64
N LYS A 41 -8.56 -31.14 -12.63
CA LYS A 41 -8.39 -32.58 -12.82
C LYS A 41 -9.66 -33.22 -13.39
N LYS A 42 -10.84 -32.80 -12.90
CA LYS A 42 -12.14 -33.28 -13.39
C LYS A 42 -12.46 -32.83 -14.82
N LEU A 43 -12.09 -31.61 -15.18
CA LEU A 43 -12.17 -31.13 -16.56
C LEU A 43 -11.24 -31.93 -17.48
N ASN A 44 -9.99 -32.15 -17.06
CA ASN A 44 -8.97 -32.85 -17.84
C ASN A 44 -9.24 -34.36 -17.97
N SER A 45 -9.91 -34.98 -16.98
CA SER A 45 -10.32 -36.38 -17.06
C SER A 45 -11.56 -36.60 -17.92
N GLY A 46 -12.25 -35.52 -18.34
CA GLY A 46 -13.48 -35.58 -19.11
C GLY A 46 -14.72 -35.88 -18.28
N ASP A 47 -14.64 -35.80 -16.94
CA ASP A 47 -15.79 -35.98 -16.04
C ASP A 47 -16.80 -34.82 -16.21
N VAL A 48 -16.32 -33.68 -16.69
CA VAL A 48 -17.13 -32.49 -16.99
C VAL A 48 -16.71 -31.92 -18.35
N GLY A 49 -17.67 -31.55 -19.19
CA GLY A 49 -17.41 -30.94 -20.50
C GLY A 49 -16.88 -29.50 -20.41
N ARG A 50 -17.47 -28.68 -19.53
CA ARG A 50 -17.08 -27.27 -19.32
C ARG A 50 -17.10 -26.90 -17.85
N LEU A 51 -16.10 -26.11 -17.43
CA LEU A 51 -16.03 -25.53 -16.10
C LEU A 51 -16.28 -24.02 -16.17
N ILE A 52 -17.31 -23.55 -15.46
CA ILE A 52 -17.67 -22.13 -15.35
C ILE A 52 -17.50 -21.71 -13.89
N LEU A 53 -16.60 -20.77 -13.63
CA LEU A 53 -16.38 -20.21 -12.30
C LEU A 53 -16.95 -18.79 -12.27
N ILE A 54 -17.81 -18.50 -11.30
CA ILE A 54 -18.46 -17.18 -11.14
C ILE A 54 -17.98 -16.58 -9.82
N GLY A 55 -17.13 -15.55 -9.85
CA GLY A 55 -16.60 -14.87 -8.67
C GLY A 55 -15.55 -13.80 -9.01
N ASP A 56 -14.92 -13.21 -7.99
CA ASP A 56 -13.99 -12.07 -8.11
C ASP A 56 -12.50 -12.48 -8.25
N GLU A 57 -12.20 -13.77 -8.15
CA GLU A 57 -10.83 -14.27 -8.23
C GLU A 57 -10.42 -14.65 -9.66
N LYS A 58 -9.26 -14.12 -10.10
CA LYS A 58 -8.76 -14.24 -11.47
C LYS A 58 -7.80 -15.42 -11.63
N PHE A 59 -7.87 -16.10 -12.79
CA PHE A 59 -6.94 -17.17 -13.15
C PHE A 59 -6.34 -16.95 -14.54
N PRO A 60 -5.05 -17.22 -14.76
CA PRO A 60 -4.35 -16.94 -16.02
C PRO A 60 -4.98 -17.59 -17.26
N ASP A 61 -5.67 -18.73 -17.10
CA ASP A 61 -6.21 -19.53 -18.21
C ASP A 61 -7.75 -19.50 -18.29
N ALA A 62 -8.40 -18.73 -17.41
CA ALA A 62 -9.86 -18.67 -17.36
C ALA A 62 -10.39 -17.47 -18.14
N LYS A 63 -11.49 -17.69 -18.85
CA LYS A 63 -12.29 -16.63 -19.45
C LYS A 63 -13.06 -15.90 -18.35
N THR A 64 -13.08 -14.58 -18.37
CA THR A 64 -13.68 -13.78 -17.29
C THR A 64 -14.93 -13.03 -17.74
N TRP A 65 -15.96 -13.06 -16.88
CA TRP A 65 -17.10 -12.15 -16.93
C TRP A 65 -17.15 -11.38 -15.61
N GLU A 66 -16.58 -10.17 -15.59
CA GLU A 66 -16.73 -9.25 -14.48
C GLU A 66 -18.07 -8.52 -14.61
N MET A 67 -19.08 -8.94 -13.84
CA MET A 67 -20.38 -8.26 -13.82
C MET A 67 -20.23 -6.81 -13.36
N THR A 68 -20.87 -5.89 -14.07
CA THR A 68 -20.90 -4.47 -13.73
C THR A 68 -22.06 -4.15 -12.80
N ALA A 69 -21.96 -3.06 -12.05
CA ALA A 69 -23.08 -2.61 -11.23
C ALA A 69 -24.27 -2.17 -12.10
N THR A 70 -23.98 -1.59 -13.26
CA THR A 70 -24.96 -1.29 -14.32
C THR A 70 -25.76 -2.53 -14.73
N GLU A 71 -25.09 -3.67 -14.94
CA GLU A 71 -25.74 -4.95 -15.26
C GLU A 71 -26.61 -5.45 -14.12
N ILE A 72 -26.12 -5.37 -12.88
CA ILE A 72 -26.87 -5.79 -11.69
C ILE A 72 -28.15 -4.96 -11.56
N GLN A 73 -28.09 -3.64 -11.76
CA GLN A 73 -29.28 -2.78 -11.71
C GLN A 73 -30.29 -3.11 -12.81
N TYR A 74 -29.81 -3.33 -14.03
CA TYR A 74 -30.64 -3.76 -15.14
C TYR A 74 -31.36 -5.08 -14.81
N LEU A 75 -30.64 -6.08 -14.29
CA LEU A 75 -31.23 -7.36 -13.89
C LEU A 75 -32.23 -7.24 -12.75
N ARG A 76 -32.03 -6.27 -11.83
CA ARG A 76 -32.95 -6.00 -10.72
C ARG A 76 -34.15 -5.13 -11.11
N ASN A 77 -34.22 -4.66 -12.36
CA ASN A 77 -35.23 -3.70 -12.82
C ASN A 77 -35.30 -2.45 -11.91
N CYS A 78 -34.15 -1.99 -11.42
CA CYS A 78 -34.03 -0.80 -10.57
C CYS A 78 -33.71 0.44 -11.40
N SER A 79 -34.18 1.60 -10.94
CA SER A 79 -33.75 2.89 -11.52
C SER A 79 -32.34 3.25 -11.03
N PHE A 80 -31.56 3.88 -11.90
CA PHE A 80 -30.21 4.37 -11.59
C PHE A 80 -30.26 5.49 -10.56
N SER A 81 -29.38 5.44 -9.54
CA SER A 81 -29.18 6.57 -8.65
C SER A 81 -28.70 7.79 -9.43
N THR A 82 -29.23 8.97 -9.11
CA THR A 82 -28.67 10.22 -9.64
C THR A 82 -27.64 10.76 -8.67
N LEU A 83 -26.41 10.98 -9.15
CA LEU A 83 -25.38 11.67 -8.38
C LEU A 83 -25.36 13.15 -8.77
N LYS A 84 -25.36 14.02 -7.76
CA LYS A 84 -25.27 15.48 -7.93
C LYS A 84 -24.21 16.04 -7.01
N THR A 85 -23.57 17.12 -7.44
CA THR A 85 -22.60 17.85 -6.61
C THR A 85 -23.28 19.07 -6.00
N HIS A 86 -23.15 19.24 -4.68
CA HIS A 86 -23.55 20.45 -3.96
C HIS A 86 -22.29 21.23 -3.57
N LYS A 87 -22.22 22.47 -4.04
CA LYS A 87 -21.05 23.35 -3.86
C LYS A 87 -21.09 24.02 -2.49
N VAL A 88 -20.01 23.89 -1.74
CA VAL A 88 -19.84 24.43 -0.39
C VAL A 88 -18.89 25.62 -0.46
N SER A 89 -19.36 26.80 -0.03
CA SER A 89 -18.52 28.01 0.00
C SER A 89 -17.61 28.00 1.24
N ALA A 90 -16.30 28.21 1.03
CA ALA A 90 -15.31 28.25 2.10
C ALA A 90 -14.08 29.10 1.72
N ALA A 91 -14.29 30.41 1.46
CA ALA A 91 -13.22 31.29 0.97
C ALA A 91 -11.95 31.31 1.84
N GLY A 92 -12.09 31.24 3.17
CA GLY A 92 -10.95 31.16 4.09
C GLY A 92 -10.11 29.89 3.89
N LEU A 93 -10.75 28.73 3.71
CA LEU A 93 -10.07 27.47 3.42
C LEU A 93 -9.37 27.51 2.05
N VAL A 94 -10.04 28.06 1.03
CA VAL A 94 -9.47 28.20 -0.32
C VAL A 94 -8.15 28.96 -0.26
N SER A 95 -8.13 30.11 0.41
CA SER A 95 -6.92 30.93 0.58
C SER A 95 -5.77 30.18 1.27
N LEU A 96 -6.06 29.41 2.33
CA LEU A 96 -5.05 28.62 3.04
C LEU A 96 -4.45 27.52 2.15
N VAL A 97 -5.29 26.83 1.37
CA VAL A 97 -4.84 25.79 0.44
C VAL A 97 -4.01 26.38 -0.70
N GLU A 98 -4.41 27.53 -1.26
CA GLU A 98 -3.61 28.26 -2.26
C GLU A 98 -2.24 28.69 -1.72
N GLY A 99 -2.19 29.11 -0.46
CA GLY A 99 -0.93 29.41 0.25
C GLY A 99 -0.01 28.19 0.33
N LEU A 100 -0.57 27.02 0.64
CA LEU A 100 0.17 25.75 0.64
C LEU A 100 0.66 25.38 -0.76
N GLU A 101 -0.19 25.43 -1.78
CA GLU A 101 0.21 25.15 -3.17
C GLU A 101 1.36 26.04 -3.63
N THR A 102 1.28 27.33 -3.32
CA THR A 102 2.32 28.32 -3.68
C THR A 102 3.64 27.99 -2.99
N LEU A 103 3.60 27.64 -1.69
CA LEU A 103 4.79 27.24 -0.95
C LEU A 103 5.44 25.98 -1.54
N LEU A 104 4.65 24.96 -1.84
CA LEU A 104 5.16 23.70 -2.39
C LEU A 104 5.73 23.90 -3.81
N GLN A 105 5.12 24.77 -4.61
CA GLN A 105 5.65 25.14 -5.93
C GLN A 105 6.98 25.87 -5.82
N LYS A 106 7.11 26.81 -4.86
CA LYS A 106 8.39 27.46 -4.56
C LYS A 106 9.48 26.43 -4.23
N TYR A 107 9.16 25.39 -3.46
CA TYR A 107 10.15 24.39 -3.06
C TYR A 107 10.63 23.57 -4.26
N ARG A 108 9.71 23.26 -5.17
CA ARG A 108 10.04 22.59 -6.43
C ARG A 108 10.94 23.45 -7.33
N GLU A 109 10.74 24.75 -7.35
CA GLU A 109 11.54 25.67 -8.18
C GLU A 109 12.91 25.99 -7.57
N GLU A 110 12.97 26.24 -6.27
CA GLU A 110 14.21 26.67 -5.58
C GLU A 110 15.09 25.50 -5.14
N PHE A 111 14.49 24.41 -4.65
CA PHE A 111 15.23 23.27 -4.10
C PHE A 111 15.17 22.03 -4.99
N ASN A 112 14.42 22.05 -6.10
CA ASN A 112 14.20 20.89 -6.97
C ASN A 112 13.63 19.67 -6.23
N ILE A 113 12.82 19.91 -5.19
CA ILE A 113 12.14 18.88 -4.38
C ILE A 113 10.64 18.88 -4.66
N ASP A 114 10.06 17.72 -4.94
CA ASP A 114 8.62 17.60 -5.20
C ASP A 114 7.85 17.16 -3.95
N LEU A 115 7.24 18.13 -3.27
CA LEU A 115 6.48 17.91 -2.03
C LEU A 115 4.96 17.96 -2.25
N ARG A 116 4.49 17.80 -3.50
CA ARG A 116 3.04 17.92 -3.83
C ARG A 116 2.17 16.88 -3.12
N GLU A 117 2.74 15.76 -2.71
CA GLU A 117 2.06 14.77 -1.87
C GLU A 117 1.52 15.33 -0.54
N CYS A 118 2.11 16.40 0.01
CA CYS A 118 1.61 17.04 1.23
C CYS A 118 0.14 17.45 1.09
N ILE A 119 -0.28 17.85 -0.12
CA ILE A 119 -1.66 18.25 -0.38
C ILE A 119 -2.63 17.07 -0.15
N SER A 120 -2.18 15.83 -0.37
CA SER A 120 -2.98 14.65 -0.09
C SER A 120 -3.35 14.49 1.40
N TRP A 121 -2.58 15.14 2.28
CA TRP A 121 -2.77 15.08 3.74
C TRP A 121 -3.97 15.94 4.19
N LEU A 122 -4.50 16.80 3.32
CA LEU A 122 -5.72 17.59 3.58
C LEU A 122 -7.00 16.76 3.52
N ARG A 123 -6.96 15.56 2.94
CA ARG A 123 -8.15 14.73 2.68
C ARG A 123 -9.04 14.53 3.92
N PRO A 124 -8.52 14.19 5.12
CA PRO A 124 -9.36 14.02 6.30
C PRO A 124 -10.11 15.30 6.71
N TYR A 125 -9.48 16.47 6.54
CA TYR A 125 -10.12 17.77 6.78
C TYR A 125 -11.21 18.06 5.75
N LEU A 126 -10.92 17.80 4.47
CA LEU A 126 -11.91 17.99 3.40
C LEU A 126 -13.14 17.10 3.58
N GLY A 127 -12.98 15.89 4.14
CA GLY A 127 -14.10 15.00 4.45
C GLY A 127 -14.89 15.33 5.72
N LEU A 128 -14.54 16.38 6.48
CA LEU A 128 -15.18 16.69 7.75
C LEU A 128 -16.58 17.29 7.57
N ALA A 129 -17.61 16.57 8.03
CA ALA A 129 -19.01 17.03 7.98
C ALA A 129 -19.83 16.54 9.20
N ILE A 130 -19.29 16.74 10.41
CA ILE A 130 -19.92 16.38 11.69
C ILE A 130 -20.11 17.64 12.56
N PRO A 131 -21.15 17.77 13.41
CA PRO A 131 -21.45 18.96 14.17
C PRO A 131 -20.32 19.32 15.14
N MET A 132 -20.31 20.59 15.55
CA MET A 132 -19.32 21.07 16.51
C MET A 132 -19.53 20.47 17.89
N GLY A 133 -18.42 20.13 18.55
CA GLY A 133 -18.39 19.48 19.86
C GLY A 133 -17.17 18.57 20.02
N ALA A 134 -17.06 17.96 21.20
CA ALA A 134 -15.87 17.22 21.63
C ALA A 134 -15.40 16.14 20.65
N VAL A 135 -16.32 15.48 19.92
CA VAL A 135 -15.92 14.42 19.00
C VAL A 135 -15.29 14.97 17.72
N ARG A 136 -15.78 16.10 17.20
CA ARG A 136 -15.12 16.80 16.09
C ARG A 136 -13.73 17.25 16.52
N ASP A 137 -13.61 17.81 17.71
CA ASP A 137 -12.34 18.28 18.24
C ASP A 137 -11.34 17.12 18.38
N GLY A 138 -11.79 15.95 18.84
CA GLY A 138 -11.01 14.72 18.84
C GLY A 138 -10.58 14.25 17.45
N CYS A 139 -11.45 14.33 16.44
CA CYS A 139 -11.09 14.01 15.05
C CYS A 139 -10.04 14.98 14.50
N LEU A 140 -10.18 16.28 14.76
CA LEU A 140 -9.23 17.30 14.33
C LEU A 140 -7.86 17.10 14.99
N GLN A 141 -7.82 16.79 16.28
CA GLN A 141 -6.58 16.47 17.00
C GLN A 141 -5.91 15.23 16.40
N TYR A 142 -6.69 14.18 16.12
CA TYR A 142 -6.17 12.98 15.46
C TYR A 142 -5.56 13.32 14.09
N TYR A 143 -6.23 14.14 13.26
CA TYR A 143 -5.69 14.55 11.96
C TYR A 143 -4.40 15.35 12.07
N GLN A 144 -4.33 16.29 13.01
CA GLN A 144 -3.13 17.07 13.28
C GLN A 144 -1.97 16.15 13.69
N GLN A 145 -2.20 15.21 14.60
CA GLN A 145 -1.18 14.27 15.04
C GLN A 145 -0.67 13.39 13.88
N GLN A 146 -1.56 12.93 13.00
CA GLN A 146 -1.14 12.14 11.83
C GLN A 146 -0.24 12.94 10.89
N ILE A 147 -0.49 14.23 10.72
CA ILE A 147 0.36 15.11 9.91
C ILE A 147 1.71 15.34 10.60
N GLU A 148 1.71 15.59 11.90
CA GLU A 148 2.94 15.80 12.68
C GLU A 148 3.83 14.55 12.63
N ASN A 149 3.26 13.36 12.82
CA ASN A 149 3.99 12.10 12.70
C ASN A 149 4.64 11.93 11.32
N ARG A 150 3.98 12.34 10.22
CA ARG A 150 4.56 12.26 8.86
C ARG A 150 5.79 13.13 8.67
N PHE A 151 5.90 14.25 9.38
CA PHE A 151 7.11 15.08 9.36
C PHE A 151 8.26 14.49 10.18
N GLU A 152 7.95 13.56 11.09
CA GLU A 152 8.93 12.86 11.93
C GLU A 152 9.38 11.51 11.33
N GLU A 153 8.66 11.01 10.33
CA GLU A 153 9.00 9.80 9.59
C GLU A 153 10.38 9.94 8.90
N PRO A 154 11.24 8.91 8.95
CA PRO A 154 12.54 8.92 8.25
C PRO A 154 12.43 9.26 6.76
N GLU A 155 11.35 8.82 6.12
CA GLU A 155 11.02 9.08 4.72
C GLU A 155 10.91 10.58 4.43
N TRP A 156 10.48 11.42 5.39
CA TRP A 156 10.43 12.87 5.21
C TRP A 156 11.82 13.46 4.98
N GLU A 157 12.79 13.10 5.83
CA GLU A 157 14.17 13.56 5.68
C GLU A 157 14.83 13.00 4.41
N GLU A 158 14.51 11.77 4.02
CA GLU A 158 15.07 11.14 2.82
C GLU A 158 14.83 11.96 1.54
N ARG A 159 13.70 12.67 1.44
CA ARG A 159 13.40 13.56 0.30
C ARG A 159 14.38 14.73 0.18
N TRP A 160 14.90 15.23 1.30
CA TRP A 160 15.90 16.30 1.31
C TRP A 160 17.29 15.81 0.91
N PHE A 161 17.58 14.54 1.19
CA PHE A 161 18.83 13.92 0.80
C PHE A 161 18.95 13.74 -0.72
N GLU A 162 17.83 13.59 -1.44
CA GLU A 162 17.80 13.54 -2.91
C GLU A 162 18.38 14.80 -3.55
N VAL A 163 18.19 15.96 -2.91
CA VAL A 163 18.69 17.25 -3.35
C VAL A 163 20.00 17.63 -2.67
N GLN A 164 20.72 16.63 -2.14
CA GLN A 164 22.01 16.75 -1.44
C GLN A 164 21.99 17.64 -0.19
N GLN A 165 20.82 17.81 0.43
CA GLN A 165 20.67 18.59 1.64
C GLN A 165 20.68 17.68 2.86
N TYR A 166 21.79 17.69 3.61
CA TYR A 166 22.02 16.74 4.71
C TYR A 166 21.96 17.37 6.11
N ASP A 167 21.98 18.72 6.24
CA ASP A 167 21.95 19.39 7.56
C ASP A 167 20.54 19.31 8.19
N PRO A 168 20.38 18.62 9.33
CA PRO A 168 19.09 18.51 10.01
C PRO A 168 18.49 19.86 10.42
N ASP A 169 19.32 20.86 10.74
CA ASP A 169 18.80 22.17 11.18
C ASP A 169 18.20 22.94 9.99
N GLU A 170 18.79 22.81 8.82
CA GLU A 170 18.28 23.42 7.59
C GLU A 170 17.03 22.71 7.07
N ILE A 171 17.02 21.36 7.08
CA ILE A 171 15.82 20.58 6.77
C ILE A 171 14.66 20.99 7.68
N ARG A 172 14.92 21.13 8.99
CA ARG A 172 13.91 21.59 9.94
C ARG A 172 13.43 23.02 9.62
N ARG A 173 14.35 23.96 9.34
CA ARG A 173 13.99 25.34 8.97
C ARG A 173 13.08 25.38 7.73
N ASN A 174 13.33 24.52 6.76
CA ASN A 174 12.51 24.43 5.54
C ASN A 174 11.22 23.61 5.76
N THR A 175 11.14 22.77 6.79
CA THR A 175 9.90 22.03 7.10
C THR A 175 8.87 22.90 7.83
N LEU A 176 9.34 23.82 8.68
CA LEU A 176 8.48 24.65 9.55
C LEU A 176 7.38 25.45 8.82
N PRO A 177 7.62 26.10 7.66
CA PRO A 177 6.58 26.84 6.95
C PRO A 177 5.40 25.95 6.49
N ILE A 178 5.68 24.71 6.09
CA ILE A 178 4.65 23.75 5.67
C ILE A 178 3.83 23.32 6.89
N GLN A 179 4.50 22.98 8.00
CA GLN A 179 3.85 22.65 9.27
C GLN A 179 2.94 23.78 9.76
N TYR A 180 3.39 25.03 9.64
CA TYR A 180 2.62 26.20 10.03
C TYR A 180 1.30 26.30 9.24
N LEU A 181 1.34 26.13 7.92
CA LEU A 181 0.12 26.16 7.09
C LEU A 181 -0.87 25.04 7.45
N PHE A 182 -0.39 23.83 7.77
CA PHE A 182 -1.28 22.78 8.26
C PHE A 182 -1.94 23.12 9.60
N ARG A 183 -1.23 23.79 10.50
CA ARG A 183 -1.80 24.28 11.77
C ARG A 183 -2.86 25.35 11.55
N GLU A 184 -2.64 26.27 10.62
CA GLU A 184 -3.65 27.27 10.24
C GLU A 184 -4.90 26.62 9.63
N ILE A 185 -4.72 25.59 8.79
CA ILE A 185 -5.84 24.80 8.26
C ILE A 185 -6.58 24.08 9.39
N HIS A 186 -5.86 23.50 10.35
CA HIS A 186 -6.48 22.88 11.52
C HIS A 186 -7.34 23.89 12.30
N SER A 187 -6.79 25.06 12.63
CA SER A 187 -7.51 26.10 13.36
C SER A 187 -8.70 26.69 12.59
N TYR A 188 -8.64 26.71 11.26
CA TYR A 188 -9.81 27.02 10.44
C TYR A 188 -10.98 26.06 10.76
N PHE A 189 -10.74 24.75 10.84
CA PHE A 189 -11.78 23.76 11.13
C PHE A 189 -12.19 23.67 12.61
N GLU A 190 -11.39 24.20 13.54
CA GLU A 190 -11.81 24.36 14.94
C GLU A 190 -12.97 25.36 15.05
N THR A 191 -12.96 26.42 14.24
CA THR A 191 -13.93 27.52 14.29
C THR A 191 -14.98 27.46 13.19
N ASN A 192 -14.71 26.75 12.09
CA ASN A 192 -15.59 26.65 10.93
C ASN A 192 -15.98 25.20 10.63
N ASN A 193 -17.18 25.02 10.08
CA ASN A 193 -17.64 23.70 9.64
C ASN A 193 -18.53 23.80 8.39
N PRO A 194 -17.94 24.15 7.23
CA PRO A 194 -18.73 24.59 6.09
C PRO A 194 -19.61 23.48 5.50
N LYS A 195 -19.10 22.22 5.43
CA LYS A 195 -19.86 21.08 4.89
C LYS A 195 -21.05 20.73 5.77
N TRP A 196 -20.89 20.73 7.09
CA TRP A 196 -22.02 20.53 8.01
C TRP A 196 -23.06 21.65 7.92
N ASN A 197 -22.62 22.91 7.94
CA ASN A 197 -23.52 24.06 7.87
C ASN A 197 -24.31 24.06 6.55
N SER A 198 -23.63 23.81 5.43
CA SER A 198 -24.24 23.69 4.10
C SER A 198 -25.24 22.54 4.02
N LEU A 199 -24.96 21.39 4.63
CA LEU A 199 -25.90 20.28 4.73
C LEU A 199 -27.18 20.67 5.47
N ILE A 200 -27.05 21.34 6.63
CA ILE A 200 -28.19 21.76 7.45
C ILE A 200 -29.05 22.79 6.70
N GLU A 201 -28.40 23.79 6.07
CA GLU A 201 -29.07 24.77 5.23
C GLU A 201 -29.83 24.12 4.06
N PHE A 202 -29.18 23.19 3.36
CA PHE A 202 -29.81 22.45 2.27
C PHE A 202 -31.05 21.69 2.74
N CYS A 203 -30.95 20.99 3.87
CA CYS A 203 -32.06 20.22 4.43
C CYS A 203 -33.23 21.13 4.82
N ALA A 204 -32.94 22.27 5.44
CA ALA A 204 -33.94 23.27 5.82
C ALA A 204 -34.66 23.85 4.59
N GLN A 205 -33.92 24.28 3.56
CA GLN A 205 -34.47 24.86 2.33
C GLN A 205 -35.34 23.89 1.53
N ASN A 206 -35.02 22.60 1.58
CA ASN A 206 -35.74 21.56 0.83
C ASN A 206 -36.84 20.87 1.67
N HIS A 207 -37.14 21.38 2.88
CA HIS A 207 -38.08 20.78 3.82
C HIS A 207 -37.84 19.27 4.04
N LEU A 208 -36.57 18.87 4.09
CA LEU A 208 -36.19 17.48 4.29
C LEU A 208 -36.23 17.16 5.79
N HIS A 209 -37.27 16.45 6.21
CA HIS A 209 -37.43 16.03 7.60
C HIS A 209 -36.48 14.88 8.01
N ARG A 210 -35.90 14.16 7.04
CA ARG A 210 -34.92 13.08 7.24
C ARG A 210 -33.94 13.02 6.06
N SER A 211 -32.65 13.17 6.34
CA SER A 211 -31.54 13.06 5.38
C SER A 211 -30.47 12.12 5.94
N TRP A 212 -29.74 11.45 5.05
CA TRP A 212 -28.71 10.47 5.39
C TRP A 212 -27.34 11.02 5.03
N VAL A 213 -26.33 10.86 5.89
CA VAL A 213 -24.97 11.32 5.62
C VAL A 213 -24.02 10.13 5.74
N MET A 214 -23.31 9.80 4.66
CA MET A 214 -22.34 8.73 4.66
C MET A 214 -20.97 9.26 5.08
N LEU A 215 -20.48 8.86 6.25
CA LEU A 215 -19.16 9.28 6.73
C LEU A 215 -18.12 8.21 6.42
N GLY A 216 -16.98 8.62 5.85
CA GLY A 216 -15.90 7.70 5.50
C GLY A 216 -15.04 7.25 6.68
N HIS A 217 -15.08 7.96 7.81
CA HIS A 217 -14.23 7.72 8.98
C HIS A 217 -15.04 7.26 10.20
N GLU A 218 -14.63 6.14 10.83
CA GLU A 218 -15.37 5.53 11.95
C GLU A 218 -15.55 6.47 13.14
N GLN A 219 -14.52 7.25 13.49
CA GLN A 219 -14.63 8.22 14.59
C GLN A 219 -15.65 9.32 14.29
N GLN A 220 -15.75 9.74 13.02
CA GLN A 220 -16.77 10.69 12.60
C GLN A 220 -18.16 10.02 12.65
N ALA A 221 -18.29 8.76 12.25
CA ALA A 221 -19.54 8.01 12.33
C ALA A 221 -20.04 7.86 13.77
N LYS A 222 -19.16 7.55 14.73
CA LYS A 222 -19.46 7.48 16.17
C LYS A 222 -19.87 8.84 16.75
N ALA A 223 -19.30 9.94 16.25
CA ALA A 223 -19.61 11.32 16.68
C ALA A 223 -21.08 11.72 16.53
N MET A 224 -21.75 11.12 15.56
CA MET A 224 -23.09 11.50 15.11
C MET A 224 -24.21 10.79 15.85
N GLU A 225 -23.88 9.88 16.78
CA GLU A 225 -24.85 9.04 17.47
C GLU A 225 -25.80 9.89 18.34
N GLY A 226 -27.12 9.80 18.07
CA GLY A 226 -28.17 10.51 18.83
C GLY A 226 -28.62 11.88 18.29
N GLN A 227 -28.17 12.35 17.13
CA GLN A 227 -28.64 13.59 16.49
C GLN A 227 -29.87 13.35 15.58
N ASN A 228 -30.68 14.37 15.28
CA ASN A 228 -31.87 14.31 14.39
C ASN A 228 -31.55 14.05 12.89
N VAL A 229 -30.34 13.58 12.58
CA VAL A 229 -29.85 13.18 11.25
C VAL A 229 -29.53 11.69 11.32
N LEU A 230 -30.11 10.89 10.43
CA LEU A 230 -30.02 9.42 10.49
C LEU A 230 -28.76 8.88 9.78
N TYR A 231 -28.25 7.79 10.36
CA TYR A 231 -26.88 7.23 10.38
C TYR A 231 -26.15 6.96 9.06
N GLY A 232 -24.81 6.99 9.14
CA GLY A 232 -23.85 6.79 8.05
C GLY A 232 -23.64 5.34 7.62
N VAL A 233 -23.00 5.20 6.46
CA VAL A 233 -22.90 3.93 5.74
C VAL A 233 -21.41 3.60 5.57
N GLY A 234 -20.90 2.65 6.37
CA GLY A 234 -19.48 2.26 6.37
C GLY A 234 -19.14 1.18 5.32
N SER A 235 -17.91 1.17 4.81
CA SER A 235 -17.44 0.20 3.80
C SER A 235 -16.79 -1.07 4.37
N ARG A 236 -16.59 -1.20 5.69
CA ARG A 236 -15.99 -2.40 6.33
C ARG A 236 -16.74 -2.87 7.58
N ARG A 237 -16.89 -4.20 7.73
CA ARG A 237 -17.41 -4.88 8.92
C ARG A 237 -16.43 -4.76 10.08
N TRP A 238 -16.78 -3.99 11.11
CA TRP A 238 -16.17 -4.13 12.45
C TRP A 238 -17.25 -4.00 13.52
N HIS A 239 -17.17 -4.88 14.51
CA HIS A 239 -18.23 -5.19 15.46
C HIS A 239 -18.62 -4.00 16.35
N HIS A 240 -19.80 -3.42 16.11
CA HIS A 240 -20.80 -3.07 17.13
C HIS A 240 -22.16 -2.89 16.44
N GLN A 241 -23.22 -3.44 17.03
CA GLN A 241 -24.55 -3.53 16.46
C GLN A 241 -25.25 -2.16 16.47
N SER A 242 -25.33 -1.46 15.32
CA SER A 242 -26.37 -0.44 15.05
C SER A 242 -26.28 0.24 13.67
N ILE A 243 -25.12 0.22 12.98
CA ILE A 243 -24.92 0.96 11.72
C ILE A 243 -24.81 0.01 10.50
N PRO A 244 -25.68 0.11 9.47
CA PRO A 244 -25.57 -0.71 8.28
C PRO A 244 -24.39 -0.29 7.38
N THR A 245 -23.68 -1.27 6.82
CA THR A 245 -22.71 -1.05 5.74
C THR A 245 -23.38 -0.70 4.42
N VAL A 246 -22.64 -0.17 3.44
CA VAL A 246 -23.23 0.20 2.13
C VAL A 246 -23.75 -1.04 1.41
N ALA A 247 -23.04 -2.16 1.54
CA ALA A 247 -23.49 -3.46 1.07
C ALA A 247 -24.82 -3.89 1.72
N GLN A 248 -24.91 -3.84 3.06
CA GLN A 248 -26.15 -4.21 3.77
C GLN A 248 -27.32 -3.29 3.39
N TRP A 249 -27.04 -2.03 3.10
CA TRP A 249 -28.04 -1.07 2.69
C TRP A 249 -28.49 -1.28 1.24
N ALA A 250 -27.56 -1.57 0.33
CA ALA A 250 -27.86 -1.92 -1.06
C ALA A 250 -28.59 -3.27 -1.19
N GLU A 251 -28.45 -4.17 -0.21
CA GLU A 251 -29.15 -5.46 -0.17
C GLU A 251 -30.56 -5.36 0.40
N SER A 252 -30.86 -4.41 1.31
CA SER A 252 -32.18 -4.31 1.96
C SER A 252 -32.53 -2.86 2.34
N PRO A 253 -32.68 -1.95 1.37
CA PRO A 253 -32.90 -0.53 1.64
C PRO A 253 -34.18 -0.28 2.44
N GLU A 254 -35.26 -1.03 2.18
CA GLU A 254 -36.54 -0.99 2.91
C GLU A 254 -36.44 -1.30 4.41
N LYS A 255 -35.41 -2.03 4.86
CA LYS A 255 -35.17 -2.31 6.29
C LYS A 255 -34.68 -1.07 7.03
N TYR A 256 -34.01 -0.16 6.31
CA TYR A 256 -33.30 0.98 6.88
C TYR A 256 -33.94 2.31 6.49
N ILE A 257 -34.70 2.35 5.39
CA ILE A 257 -35.43 3.51 4.89
C ILE A 257 -36.92 3.31 5.14
N PRO A 258 -37.55 4.12 6.01
CA PRO A 258 -38.99 4.10 6.17
C PRO A 258 -39.70 4.36 4.83
N PRO A 259 -40.81 3.68 4.51
CA PRO A 259 -41.51 3.81 3.22
C PRO A 259 -41.97 5.24 2.87
N SER A 260 -42.07 6.13 3.86
CA SER A 260 -42.52 7.52 3.71
C SER A 260 -41.41 8.52 3.41
N THR A 261 -40.15 8.09 3.26
CA THR A 261 -38.99 9.00 3.20
C THR A 261 -38.60 9.36 1.77
N ARG A 262 -38.71 10.65 1.40
CA ARG A 262 -38.06 11.24 0.21
C ARG A 262 -36.56 11.53 0.47
N GLY A 263 -35.87 10.63 1.18
CA GLY A 263 -34.52 10.88 1.70
C GLY A 263 -33.47 11.01 0.59
N LYS A 264 -32.43 11.80 0.85
CA LYS A 264 -31.22 11.89 0.02
C LYS A 264 -30.02 11.40 0.82
N LEU A 265 -29.03 10.84 0.14
CA LEU A 265 -27.74 10.50 0.74
C LEU A 265 -26.73 11.60 0.44
N PHE A 266 -26.07 12.08 1.48
CA PHE A 266 -24.99 13.05 1.37
C PHE A 266 -23.64 12.36 1.57
N LEU A 267 -22.71 12.62 0.67
CA LEU A 267 -21.32 12.17 0.73
C LEU A 267 -20.46 13.40 1.03
N PRO A 268 -19.82 13.52 2.21
CA PRO A 268 -18.86 14.58 2.50
C PRO A 268 -17.64 14.56 1.58
N GLU A 269 -17.30 13.39 1.06
CA GLU A 269 -16.21 13.18 0.11
C GLU A 269 -16.57 11.99 -0.78
N ILE A 270 -16.07 11.97 -2.01
CA ILE A 270 -16.15 10.82 -2.90
C ILE A 270 -14.76 10.24 -3.15
N SER A 271 -14.62 8.92 -3.01
CA SER A 271 -13.33 8.24 -3.23
C SER A 271 -13.34 7.48 -4.55
N GLN A 272 -12.15 7.26 -5.12
CA GLN A 272 -11.96 6.39 -6.29
C GLN A 272 -12.12 4.89 -5.97
N SER A 273 -12.62 4.52 -4.79
CA SER A 273 -12.83 3.12 -4.44
C SER A 273 -13.96 2.53 -5.30
N PHE A 274 -13.59 1.72 -6.29
CA PHE A 274 -14.55 1.01 -7.14
C PHE A 274 -15.54 0.19 -6.32
N GLN A 275 -15.11 -0.45 -5.24
CA GLN A 275 -16.00 -1.20 -4.35
C GLN A 275 -17.08 -0.29 -3.74
N LEU A 276 -16.71 0.92 -3.31
CA LEU A 276 -17.67 1.87 -2.76
C LEU A 276 -18.61 2.40 -3.85
N LEU A 277 -18.06 2.72 -5.03
CA LEU A 277 -18.84 3.23 -6.15
C LEU A 277 -19.82 2.18 -6.70
N ASP A 278 -19.42 0.90 -6.76
CA ASP A 278 -20.30 -0.22 -7.06
C ASP A 278 -21.44 -0.27 -6.04
N GLN A 279 -21.14 -0.21 -4.75
CA GLN A 279 -22.18 -0.23 -3.71
C GLN A 279 -23.11 0.99 -3.77
N LEU A 280 -22.57 2.18 -4.03
CA LEU A 280 -23.35 3.41 -4.17
C LEU A 280 -24.24 3.36 -5.42
N SER A 281 -23.73 2.84 -6.52
CA SER A 281 -24.49 2.75 -7.77
C SER A 281 -25.70 1.84 -7.62
N LEU A 282 -25.64 0.78 -6.81
CA LEU A 282 -26.75 -0.14 -6.54
C LEU A 282 -27.90 0.48 -5.73
N LEU A 283 -27.73 1.69 -5.20
CA LEU A 283 -28.75 2.38 -4.44
C LEU A 283 -29.84 2.98 -5.35
N THR A 284 -31.05 3.11 -4.83
CA THR A 284 -32.22 3.62 -5.59
C THR A 284 -32.55 5.09 -5.29
N LEU A 285 -31.81 5.73 -4.38
CA LEU A 285 -32.03 7.09 -3.91
C LEU A 285 -31.02 8.10 -4.50
N PRO A 286 -31.36 9.40 -4.56
CA PRO A 286 -30.43 10.43 -5.01
C PRO A 286 -29.23 10.60 -4.07
N ILE A 287 -28.04 10.69 -4.66
CA ILE A 287 -26.77 10.90 -3.96
C ILE A 287 -26.30 12.34 -4.21
N ILE A 288 -25.93 13.04 -3.15
CA ILE A 288 -25.40 14.41 -3.18
C ILE A 288 -23.98 14.39 -2.61
N VAL A 289 -22.99 14.76 -3.42
CA VAL A 289 -21.61 14.95 -2.97
C VAL A 289 -21.43 16.40 -2.52
N LEU A 290 -20.98 16.61 -1.29
CA LEU A 290 -20.59 17.92 -0.78
C LEU A 290 -19.16 18.22 -1.24
N ALA A 291 -18.99 19.25 -2.05
CA ALA A 291 -17.69 19.62 -2.62
C ALA A 291 -17.40 21.10 -2.38
N TYR A 292 -16.22 21.42 -1.85
CA TYR A 292 -15.78 22.79 -1.67
C TYR A 292 -15.62 23.50 -3.03
N ALA A 293 -16.33 24.61 -3.19
CA ALA A 293 -16.16 25.49 -4.36
C ALA A 293 -14.74 26.05 -4.40
N GLY A 294 -14.11 26.06 -5.58
CA GLY A 294 -12.72 26.49 -5.79
C GLY A 294 -11.66 25.44 -5.46
N LEU A 295 -12.03 24.33 -4.80
CA LEU A 295 -11.12 23.24 -4.44
C LEU A 295 -11.52 21.93 -5.13
N GLU A 296 -12.71 21.41 -4.84
CA GLU A 296 -13.18 20.09 -5.28
C GLU A 296 -14.06 20.16 -6.54
N ASP A 297 -13.91 21.20 -7.35
CA ASP A 297 -14.98 21.60 -8.28
C ASP A 297 -15.33 20.55 -9.33
N GLU A 298 -14.32 19.88 -9.86
CA GLU A 298 -14.44 18.92 -10.95
C GLU A 298 -14.17 17.48 -10.48
N TYR A 299 -13.74 17.32 -9.21
CA TYR A 299 -13.29 16.03 -8.68
C TYR A 299 -14.39 14.96 -8.59
N PRO A 300 -15.61 15.26 -8.11
CA PRO A 300 -16.69 14.26 -8.12
C PRO A 300 -17.04 13.76 -9.52
N ASP A 301 -17.07 14.66 -10.49
CA ASP A 301 -17.38 14.34 -11.89
C ASP A 301 -16.27 13.48 -12.52
N TYR A 302 -15.01 13.74 -12.18
CA TYR A 302 -13.87 12.92 -12.57
C TYR A 302 -13.93 11.49 -12.02
N VAL A 303 -14.21 11.34 -10.73
CA VAL A 303 -14.28 10.01 -10.08
C VAL A 303 -15.37 9.17 -10.74
N LEU A 304 -16.54 9.78 -11.01
CA LEU A 304 -17.62 9.13 -11.72
C LEU A 304 -17.26 8.77 -13.16
N ARG A 305 -16.61 9.67 -13.89
CA ARG A 305 -16.18 9.37 -15.26
C ARG A 305 -15.22 8.18 -15.29
N SER A 306 -14.24 8.17 -14.38
CA SER A 306 -13.27 7.06 -14.25
C SER A 306 -13.99 5.75 -13.93
N TYR A 307 -14.99 5.80 -13.07
CA TYR A 307 -15.86 4.67 -12.75
C TYR A 307 -16.62 4.13 -13.97
N PHE A 308 -17.33 4.99 -14.69
CA PHE A 308 -18.10 4.61 -15.87
C PHE A 308 -17.21 4.10 -17.02
N LEU A 309 -16.00 4.64 -17.18
CA LEU A 309 -15.04 4.12 -18.14
C LEU A 309 -14.59 2.69 -17.80
N ALA A 310 -14.38 2.38 -16.52
CA ALA A 310 -14.04 1.04 -16.08
C ALA A 310 -15.22 0.05 -16.24
N GLU A 311 -16.44 0.46 -15.87
CA GLU A 311 -17.67 -0.31 -16.12
C GLU A 311 -17.83 -0.62 -17.62
N ARG A 312 -17.61 0.38 -18.48
CA ARG A 312 -17.66 0.19 -19.93
C ARG A 312 -16.58 -0.76 -20.44
N ALA A 313 -15.35 -0.63 -19.93
CA ALA A 313 -14.25 -1.53 -20.29
C ALA A 313 -14.61 -2.99 -19.96
N LYS A 314 -15.19 -3.24 -18.78
CA LYS A 314 -15.70 -4.57 -18.38
C LYS A 314 -16.76 -5.07 -19.35
N ILE A 315 -17.74 -4.24 -19.73
CA ILE A 315 -18.81 -4.61 -20.67
C ILE A 315 -18.29 -4.89 -22.09
N SER A 316 -17.25 -4.18 -22.51
CA SER A 316 -16.60 -4.39 -23.82
C SER A 316 -15.53 -5.48 -23.84
N HIS A 317 -15.35 -6.23 -22.74
CA HIS A 317 -14.30 -7.25 -22.65
C HIS A 317 -14.52 -8.36 -23.69
N LEU A 318 -13.45 -8.72 -24.42
CA LEU A 318 -13.53 -9.64 -25.56
C LEU A 318 -14.10 -11.02 -25.21
N ASP A 319 -13.80 -11.52 -24.01
CA ASP A 319 -14.32 -12.83 -23.58
C ASP A 319 -15.85 -12.85 -23.52
N ARG A 320 -16.53 -11.69 -23.33
CA ARG A 320 -18.00 -11.61 -23.26
C ARG A 320 -18.71 -12.13 -24.50
N HIS A 321 -18.08 -12.01 -25.66
CA HIS A 321 -18.60 -12.52 -26.93
C HIS A 321 -18.73 -14.05 -26.97
N LEU A 322 -18.12 -14.77 -26.02
CA LEU A 322 -18.24 -16.23 -25.93
C LEU A 322 -19.56 -16.67 -25.28
N TRP A 323 -20.15 -15.84 -24.42
CA TRP A 323 -21.37 -16.18 -23.68
C TRP A 323 -22.61 -15.45 -24.17
N THR A 324 -22.44 -14.27 -24.78
CA THR A 324 -23.58 -13.50 -25.29
C THR A 324 -23.24 -12.72 -26.56
N ASN A 325 -24.20 -12.71 -27.49
CA ASN A 325 -24.17 -11.84 -28.66
C ASN A 325 -24.80 -10.46 -28.37
N CYS A 326 -25.37 -10.27 -27.18
CA CYS A 326 -25.99 -9.01 -26.78
C CYS A 326 -24.91 -7.97 -26.52
N ARG A 327 -25.00 -6.84 -27.24
CA ARG A 327 -24.30 -5.62 -26.88
C ARG A 327 -25.20 -4.84 -25.95
N LEU A 328 -24.82 -4.75 -24.68
CA LEU A 328 -25.39 -3.77 -23.77
C LEU A 328 -24.88 -2.39 -24.21
N ASP A 329 -25.73 -1.64 -24.90
CA ASP A 329 -25.51 -0.21 -25.10
C ASP A 329 -25.78 0.49 -23.76
N ILE A 330 -24.71 0.74 -23.01
CA ILE A 330 -24.78 1.71 -21.92
C ILE A 330 -24.82 3.08 -22.58
N ASP A 331 -25.79 3.90 -22.20
CA ASP A 331 -25.80 5.31 -22.60
C ASP A 331 -24.42 5.92 -22.33
N PRO A 332 -23.89 6.75 -23.25
CA PRO A 332 -22.61 7.37 -23.04
C PRO A 332 -22.63 8.12 -21.71
N PRO A 333 -21.52 8.09 -20.94
CA PRO A 333 -21.43 8.93 -19.76
C PRO A 333 -21.77 10.38 -20.16
N PRO A 334 -22.47 11.14 -19.31
CA PRO A 334 -22.87 12.50 -19.65
C PRO A 334 -21.65 13.26 -20.19
N SER A 335 -21.83 13.92 -21.34
CA SER A 335 -20.76 14.64 -22.03
C SER A 335 -20.29 15.80 -21.17
N LEU A 336 -19.24 15.57 -20.38
CA LEU A 336 -18.61 16.59 -19.57
C LEU A 336 -17.46 17.20 -20.38
N THR A 337 -17.65 18.43 -20.84
CA THR A 337 -16.57 19.28 -21.34
C THR A 337 -15.73 19.73 -20.15
N PHE A 338 -14.60 19.05 -19.92
CA PHE A 338 -13.59 19.51 -18.97
C PHE A 338 -12.73 20.59 -19.65
N THR A 339 -12.66 21.77 -19.03
CA THR A 339 -11.50 22.64 -19.17
C THR A 339 -10.33 21.97 -18.43
N ASN A 340 -9.12 21.98 -18.98
CA ASN A 340 -7.92 21.31 -18.41
C ASN A 340 -7.43 21.87 -17.05
N SER A 341 -8.32 22.38 -16.19
CA SER A 341 -8.02 23.15 -14.98
C SER A 341 -8.46 22.45 -13.70
N VAL A 342 -8.29 21.13 -13.60
CA VAL A 342 -8.67 20.43 -12.38
C VAL A 342 -7.55 20.59 -11.34
N ARG A 343 -7.65 21.63 -10.51
CA ARG A 343 -6.68 22.00 -9.47
C ARG A 343 -6.31 20.81 -8.58
N ILE A 344 -7.32 20.03 -8.18
CA ILE A 344 -7.21 18.92 -7.22
C ILE A 344 -7.04 17.52 -7.86
N GLU A 345 -7.26 17.33 -9.16
CA GLU A 345 -7.04 16.02 -9.81
C GLU A 345 -5.56 15.64 -9.77
N LYS A 346 -4.66 16.56 -10.13
CA LYS A 346 -3.21 16.33 -10.05
C LYS A 346 -2.70 16.08 -8.62
N LEU A 347 -3.54 16.31 -7.61
CA LEU A 347 -3.23 16.20 -6.18
C LEU A 347 -3.69 14.88 -5.56
N PHE A 348 -4.75 14.27 -6.10
CA PHE A 348 -5.28 12.97 -5.63
C PHE A 348 -5.18 11.84 -6.65
N SER A 349 -4.91 12.13 -7.93
CA SER A 349 -4.31 11.17 -8.84
C SER A 349 -2.81 11.11 -8.56
N ILE A 350 -2.44 10.63 -7.36
CA ILE A 350 -1.15 9.96 -7.26
C ILE A 350 -1.32 8.77 -8.18
N ASP A 351 -0.74 8.88 -9.37
CA ASP A 351 -0.58 7.76 -10.26
C ASP A 351 0.41 6.83 -9.56
N ILE A 352 -0.08 6.03 -8.61
CA ILE A 352 0.71 4.99 -7.94
C ILE A 352 1.21 4.01 -9.03
N SER A 353 0.57 3.99 -10.21
CA SER A 353 1.06 3.25 -11.37
C SER A 353 2.35 3.81 -11.98
N LYS A 354 2.75 5.06 -11.68
CA LYS A 354 4.08 5.59 -11.99
C LYS A 354 5.14 5.33 -10.93
N GLN A 355 4.80 4.71 -9.81
CA GLN A 355 5.76 4.07 -8.90
C GLN A 355 5.78 2.54 -9.04
N PHE A 356 5.12 1.99 -10.07
CA PHE A 356 5.20 0.57 -10.36
C PHE A 356 5.55 0.35 -11.83
N ILE A 357 6.83 0.55 -12.15
CA ILE A 357 7.44 -0.10 -13.31
C ILE A 357 7.74 -1.54 -12.86
N PRO A 358 7.09 -2.58 -13.42
CA PRO A 358 7.49 -3.96 -13.17
C PRO A 358 8.87 -4.17 -13.78
N GLY A 359 9.91 -4.02 -12.97
CA GLY A 359 11.30 -3.95 -13.42
C GLY A 359 12.15 -2.93 -12.67
N ASP A 360 11.55 -1.96 -11.97
CA ASP A 360 12.29 -1.07 -11.08
C ASP A 360 12.64 -1.82 -9.79
N GLU A 361 13.92 -2.00 -9.54
CA GLU A 361 14.43 -2.57 -8.28
C GLU A 361 14.41 -1.55 -7.12
N SER A 362 13.56 -0.53 -7.19
CA SER A 362 13.64 0.62 -6.29
C SER A 362 12.48 1.61 -6.42
N SER A 363 11.57 1.62 -5.47
CA SER A 363 10.78 2.83 -5.18
C SER A 363 11.15 3.47 -3.84
N TYR A 364 12.13 2.91 -3.12
CA TYR A 364 12.72 3.46 -1.89
C TYR A 364 14.23 3.18 -1.75
N GLU A 365 14.92 2.69 -2.80
CA GLU A 365 16.34 2.27 -2.74
C GLU A 365 17.32 3.20 -3.51
N TRP A 366 16.91 4.35 -4.07
CA TRP A 366 17.78 5.27 -4.84
C TRP A 366 17.71 6.66 -4.18
N ILE A 367 18.74 7.42 -3.81
CA ILE A 367 20.15 7.54 -4.22
C ILE A 367 20.97 7.79 -2.94
N ALA A 368 21.33 6.76 -2.19
CA ALA A 368 22.26 6.92 -1.08
C ALA A 368 23.68 6.97 -1.67
N GLN A 369 24.22 8.16 -1.97
CA GLN A 369 25.55 8.29 -2.58
C GLN A 369 26.57 7.55 -1.71
N PRO A 370 27.19 6.46 -2.21
CA PRO A 370 28.11 5.67 -1.42
C PRO A 370 29.34 6.51 -1.11
N CYS A 371 29.84 6.36 0.09
CA CYS A 371 31.04 7.07 0.53
C CYS A 371 31.90 6.16 1.40
N LYS A 372 33.16 6.54 1.53
CA LYS A 372 34.11 5.97 2.47
C LYS A 372 34.54 7.04 3.45
N ILE A 373 34.26 6.84 4.73
CA ILE A 373 34.78 7.67 5.80
C ILE A 373 36.15 7.10 6.19
N ARG A 374 37.19 7.95 6.22
CA ARG A 374 38.51 7.60 6.77
C ARG A 374 38.67 8.18 8.16
N PHE A 375 39.26 7.40 9.05
CA PHE A 375 39.49 7.79 10.44
C PHE A 375 40.99 8.00 10.75
N THR A 376 41.25 8.71 11.84
CA THR A 376 42.63 9.03 12.28
C THR A 376 43.46 7.80 12.64
N ASP A 377 42.83 6.69 13.01
CA ASP A 377 43.46 5.40 13.31
C ASP A 377 43.78 4.55 12.07
N LYS A 378 43.63 5.12 10.87
CA LYS A 378 43.82 4.49 9.55
C LYS A 378 42.76 3.45 9.18
N THR A 379 41.74 3.23 10.01
CA THR A 379 40.57 2.43 9.63
C THR A 379 39.64 3.23 8.71
N TYR A 380 38.71 2.52 8.06
CA TYR A 380 37.70 3.14 7.21
C TYR A 380 36.35 2.48 7.42
N TYR A 381 35.30 3.23 7.09
CA TYR A 381 33.92 2.75 7.12
C TYR A 381 33.25 3.06 5.79
N ASP A 382 32.84 2.01 5.09
CA ASP A 382 32.08 2.10 3.85
C ASP A 382 30.60 2.27 4.19
N THR A 383 30.00 3.38 3.73
CA THR A 383 28.63 3.73 4.06
C THR A 383 28.02 4.63 2.97
N HIS A 384 26.97 5.38 3.31
CA HIS A 384 26.32 6.34 2.42
C HIS A 384 26.23 7.71 3.08
N LEU A 385 26.20 8.79 2.28
CA LEU A 385 26.14 10.17 2.80
C LEU A 385 24.90 10.45 3.66
N ASN A 386 23.78 9.77 3.41
CA ASN A 386 22.56 9.90 4.20
C ASN A 386 22.56 9.08 5.51
N ARG A 387 23.59 8.25 5.77
CA ARG A 387 23.66 7.46 7.01
C ARG A 387 23.73 8.42 8.20
N ARG A 388 22.90 8.18 9.24
CA ARG A 388 22.95 8.95 10.48
C ARG A 388 24.09 8.48 11.40
N VAL A 389 24.80 9.42 11.98
CA VAL A 389 25.85 9.23 13.00
C VAL A 389 25.70 10.27 14.11
N GLU A 390 26.26 9.99 15.27
CA GLU A 390 26.32 10.94 16.37
C GLU A 390 27.59 11.78 16.28
N LEU A 391 27.47 13.11 16.18
CA LEU A 391 28.55 14.07 16.24
C LEU A 391 28.77 14.51 17.69
N LEU A 392 30.01 14.36 18.18
CA LEU A 392 30.47 14.82 19.49
C LEU A 392 30.99 16.25 19.38
N LYS A 393 30.27 17.20 19.97
CA LYS A 393 30.65 18.63 20.03
C LYS A 393 31.47 18.94 21.29
N GLU A 394 32.16 20.08 21.27
CA GLU A 394 32.87 20.61 22.44
C GLU A 394 31.91 20.80 23.62
N GLY A 395 32.36 20.43 24.83
CA GLY A 395 31.53 20.44 26.03
C GLY A 395 30.66 19.19 26.25
N GLY A 396 30.84 18.14 25.43
CA GLY A 396 30.17 16.84 25.62
C GLY A 396 28.76 16.75 25.03
N GLN A 397 28.30 17.78 24.32
CA GLN A 397 27.02 17.74 23.61
C GLN A 397 27.07 16.76 22.43
N ARG A 398 26.00 16.00 22.26
CA ARG A 398 25.83 14.99 21.22
C ARG A 398 24.75 15.46 20.24
N LYS A 399 24.99 15.35 18.94
CA LYS A 399 24.01 15.71 17.89
C LYS A 399 23.97 14.63 16.82
N ILE A 400 22.79 14.09 16.52
CA ILE A 400 22.61 13.18 15.39
C ILE A 400 22.65 13.99 14.08
N VAL A 401 23.49 13.58 13.14
CA VAL A 401 23.66 14.21 11.82
C VAL A 401 23.87 13.15 10.74
N ALA A 402 23.62 13.50 9.48
CA ALA A 402 23.96 12.62 8.36
C ALA A 402 25.47 12.68 8.05
N VAL A 403 26.06 11.60 7.54
CA VAL A 403 27.48 11.53 7.16
C VAL A 403 27.88 12.66 6.21
N GLY A 404 26.99 13.06 5.31
CA GLY A 404 27.20 14.16 4.36
C GLY A 404 27.48 15.52 5.00
N THR A 405 27.17 15.71 6.29
CA THR A 405 27.45 16.97 7.00
C THR A 405 28.80 16.99 7.69
N LEU A 406 29.52 15.87 7.72
CA LEU A 406 30.75 15.74 8.50
C LEU A 406 31.92 16.41 7.79
N ILE A 407 32.82 16.99 8.58
CA ILE A 407 34.08 17.57 8.12
C ILE A 407 35.27 16.94 8.84
N ALA A 408 36.47 17.10 8.28
CA ALA A 408 37.69 16.63 8.91
C ALA A 408 37.84 17.20 10.34
N GLY A 409 38.22 16.34 11.29
CA GLY A 409 38.32 16.66 12.71
C GLY A 409 37.03 16.42 13.51
N ASN A 410 35.89 16.15 12.87
CA ASN A 410 34.67 15.75 13.58
C ASN A 410 34.87 14.41 14.29
N ARG A 411 34.58 14.37 15.59
CA ARG A 411 34.55 13.15 16.40
C ARG A 411 33.14 12.59 16.35
N ILE A 412 32.97 11.36 15.91
CA ILE A 412 31.67 10.73 15.70
C ILE A 412 31.53 9.41 16.44
N ARG A 413 30.28 9.02 16.70
CA ARG A 413 29.88 7.70 17.15
C ARG A 413 28.89 7.09 16.18
N TYR A 414 29.05 5.80 15.90
CA TYR A 414 28.17 5.10 14.97
C TYR A 414 28.05 3.62 15.32
N TYR A 415 26.86 3.06 15.05
CA TYR A 415 26.61 1.64 15.14
C TYR A 415 27.26 0.90 13.97
N GLN A 416 28.05 -0.12 14.28
CA GLN A 416 28.60 -1.06 13.31
C GLN A 416 28.13 -2.47 13.66
N ASN A 417 27.45 -3.12 12.74
CA ASN A 417 27.00 -4.50 12.95
C ASN A 417 28.19 -5.46 12.83
N ASN A 418 28.74 -5.85 13.98
CA ASN A 418 29.89 -6.75 14.07
C ASN A 418 29.49 -8.19 14.40
N ASN A 419 28.20 -8.46 14.66
CA ASN A 419 27.70 -9.76 15.09
C ASN A 419 26.45 -10.16 14.26
N ALA A 420 26.68 -11.03 13.26
CA ALA A 420 25.63 -11.48 12.35
C ALA A 420 24.50 -12.22 13.06
N ASP A 421 24.82 -13.04 14.08
CA ASP A 421 23.83 -13.83 14.82
C ASP A 421 22.92 -12.94 15.66
N ALA A 422 23.50 -11.93 16.33
CA ALA A 422 22.72 -10.94 17.07
C ALA A 422 21.77 -10.17 16.13
N PHE A 423 22.22 -9.79 14.93
CA PHE A 423 21.36 -9.10 13.97
C PHE A 423 20.25 -9.99 13.42
N GLU A 424 20.49 -11.29 13.24
CA GLU A 424 19.42 -12.22 12.88
C GLU A 424 18.38 -12.36 14.00
N GLU A 425 18.81 -12.40 15.25
CA GLU A 425 17.92 -12.43 16.41
C GLU A 425 17.06 -11.16 16.49
N VAL A 426 17.63 -9.98 16.17
CA VAL A 426 16.86 -8.73 16.02
C VAL A 426 15.76 -8.89 14.97
N ILE A 427 16.09 -9.37 13.77
CA ILE A 427 15.10 -9.50 12.69
C ILE A 427 13.98 -10.47 13.10
N ARG A 428 14.32 -11.60 13.73
CA ARG A 428 13.32 -12.57 14.23
C ARG A 428 12.40 -11.96 15.28
N SER A 429 12.93 -11.11 16.14
CA SER A 429 12.16 -10.46 17.22
C SER A 429 11.17 -9.42 16.68
N LEU A 430 11.44 -8.85 15.50
CA LEU A 430 10.61 -7.86 14.84
C LEU A 430 9.57 -8.47 13.87
N ASP A 431 9.66 -9.77 13.57
CA ASP A 431 8.77 -10.45 12.63
C ASP A 431 7.42 -10.82 13.25
N THR A 432 6.54 -9.82 13.35
CA THR A 432 5.19 -9.99 13.92
C THR A 432 4.19 -10.67 12.96
N GLN A 433 4.55 -10.89 11.68
CA GLN A 433 3.65 -11.38 10.63
C GLN A 433 4.15 -12.65 9.91
N GLY A 434 5.23 -13.28 10.39
CA GLY A 434 5.83 -14.47 9.79
C GLY A 434 6.45 -14.23 8.41
N LEU A 435 6.85 -12.99 8.10
CA LEU A 435 7.50 -12.63 6.83
C LEU A 435 8.93 -13.20 6.76
N TYR A 436 9.66 -13.19 7.87
CA TYR A 436 11.00 -13.74 7.97
C TYR A 436 10.99 -15.26 7.80
N GLU A 437 10.01 -15.96 8.40
CA GLU A 437 9.81 -17.41 8.19
C GLU A 437 9.56 -17.76 6.73
N LYS A 438 8.74 -16.95 6.02
CA LYS A 438 8.50 -17.13 4.57
C LYS A 438 9.74 -16.87 3.74
N ILE A 439 10.55 -15.88 4.12
CA ILE A 439 11.85 -15.59 3.48
C ILE A 439 12.81 -16.78 3.67
N GLU A 440 12.88 -17.35 4.88
CA GLU A 440 13.68 -18.55 5.17
C GLU A 440 13.22 -19.75 4.34
N ALA A 441 11.92 -20.01 4.30
CA ALA A 441 11.36 -21.10 3.51
C ALA A 441 11.70 -20.94 2.01
N ALA A 442 11.54 -19.74 1.46
CA ALA A 442 11.89 -19.43 0.07
C ALA A 442 13.41 -19.56 -0.21
N SER A 443 14.24 -19.18 0.76
CA SER A 443 15.69 -19.37 0.73
C SER A 443 16.06 -20.86 0.72
N ALA A 444 15.36 -21.70 1.48
CA ALA A 444 15.56 -23.14 1.47
C ALA A 444 15.18 -23.76 0.11
N THR A 445 14.06 -23.34 -0.48
CA THR A 445 13.53 -23.92 -1.73
C THR A 445 14.52 -23.82 -2.90
N TRP A 446 15.21 -22.69 -3.09
CA TRP A 446 16.18 -22.57 -4.19
C TRP A 446 17.43 -23.43 -3.96
N ARG A 447 17.88 -23.54 -2.70
CA ARG A 447 19.04 -24.37 -2.34
C ARG A 447 18.74 -25.84 -2.57
N GLU A 448 17.57 -26.30 -2.12
CA GLU A 448 17.10 -27.67 -2.34
C GLU A 448 17.01 -27.99 -3.82
N GLU A 449 16.50 -27.06 -4.64
CA GLU A 449 16.41 -27.28 -6.08
C GLU A 449 17.78 -27.39 -6.74
N LEU A 450 18.73 -26.51 -6.39
CA LEU A 450 20.10 -26.58 -6.89
C LEU A 450 20.77 -27.90 -6.50
N TYR A 451 20.58 -28.33 -5.25
CA TYR A 451 21.15 -29.57 -4.74
C TYR A 451 20.51 -30.80 -5.39
N ASN A 452 19.21 -30.75 -5.67
CA ASN A 452 18.48 -31.79 -6.39
C ASN A 452 18.95 -31.90 -7.84
N LEU A 453 19.14 -30.77 -8.54
CA LEU A 453 19.76 -30.76 -9.87
C LEU A 453 21.14 -31.43 -9.82
N TYR A 454 22.00 -31.00 -8.90
CA TYR A 454 23.34 -31.53 -8.71
C TYR A 454 23.36 -33.05 -8.51
N LEU A 455 22.56 -33.58 -7.58
CA LEU A 455 22.58 -35.00 -7.24
C LEU A 455 21.82 -35.88 -8.24
N ASN A 456 20.62 -35.49 -8.66
CA ASN A 456 19.71 -36.39 -9.37
C ASN A 456 19.80 -36.30 -10.90
N TYR A 457 20.33 -35.18 -11.42
CA TYR A 457 20.41 -34.95 -12.87
C TYR A 457 21.86 -34.83 -13.36
N PHE A 458 22.75 -34.39 -12.48
CA PHE A 458 24.18 -34.30 -12.76
C PHE A 458 25.02 -35.31 -11.97
N PHE A 459 24.42 -36.17 -11.14
CA PHE A 459 25.09 -37.27 -10.44
C PHE A 459 26.32 -36.88 -9.62
N GLY A 460 26.32 -35.65 -9.07
CA GLY A 460 27.45 -35.12 -8.32
C GLY A 460 28.57 -34.52 -9.18
N ASP A 461 28.36 -34.35 -10.49
CA ASP A 461 29.32 -33.71 -11.39
C ASP A 461 29.15 -32.17 -11.38
N GLU A 462 29.98 -31.50 -10.59
CA GLU A 462 29.94 -30.04 -10.44
C GLU A 462 30.34 -29.31 -11.73
N ASP A 463 31.34 -29.82 -12.46
CA ASP A 463 31.81 -29.22 -13.71
C ASP A 463 30.69 -29.21 -14.77
N ARG A 464 29.97 -30.33 -14.88
CA ARG A 464 28.86 -30.45 -15.82
C ARG A 464 27.68 -29.56 -15.44
N LEU A 465 27.34 -29.47 -14.16
CA LEU A 465 26.31 -28.55 -13.66
C LEU A 465 26.69 -27.09 -13.94
N PHE A 466 27.94 -26.70 -13.69
CA PHE A 466 28.45 -25.36 -13.93
C PHE A 466 28.32 -24.96 -15.41
N GLN A 467 28.73 -25.84 -16.34
CA GLN A 467 28.62 -25.57 -17.77
C GLN A 467 27.16 -25.42 -18.22
N GLN A 468 26.25 -26.25 -17.69
CA GLN A 468 24.84 -26.12 -18.02
C GLN A 468 24.20 -24.85 -17.46
N LEU A 469 24.55 -24.44 -16.25
CA LEU A 469 24.11 -23.17 -15.68
C LEU A 469 24.64 -21.97 -16.48
N LYS A 470 25.90 -22.02 -16.95
CA LYS A 470 26.49 -21.00 -17.82
C LYS A 470 25.69 -20.83 -19.12
N ASN A 471 25.28 -21.93 -19.75
CA ASN A 471 24.44 -21.90 -20.95
C ASN A 471 23.06 -21.26 -20.71
N HIS A 472 22.62 -21.20 -19.46
CA HIS A 472 21.36 -20.57 -19.04
C HIS A 472 21.53 -19.19 -18.40
N GLY A 473 22.70 -18.56 -18.57
CA GLY A 473 22.94 -17.17 -18.14
C GLY A 473 23.55 -17.01 -16.75
N TYR A 474 24.12 -18.07 -16.16
CA TYR A 474 24.84 -17.98 -14.89
C TYR A 474 26.15 -17.19 -15.04
N ASN A 475 26.27 -16.06 -14.34
CA ASN A 475 27.40 -15.13 -14.53
C ASN A 475 28.50 -15.24 -13.46
N ASN A 476 28.32 -16.02 -12.40
CA ASN A 476 29.32 -16.16 -11.33
C ASN A 476 30.44 -17.16 -11.70
N SER A 477 31.48 -17.23 -10.85
CA SER A 477 32.60 -18.15 -11.00
C SER A 477 32.25 -19.56 -10.49
N GLN A 478 33.03 -20.56 -10.90
CA GLN A 478 32.85 -21.93 -10.44
C GLN A 478 33.02 -22.07 -8.92
N GLN A 479 33.97 -21.33 -8.33
CA GLN A 479 34.14 -21.28 -6.87
C GLN A 479 32.87 -20.82 -6.13
N VAL A 480 32.11 -19.90 -6.71
CA VAL A 480 30.85 -19.43 -6.11
C VAL A 480 29.78 -20.52 -6.18
N LEU A 481 29.72 -21.29 -7.27
CA LEU A 481 28.83 -22.45 -7.38
C LEU A 481 29.21 -23.53 -6.35
N HIS A 482 30.51 -23.84 -6.22
CA HIS A 482 31.02 -24.77 -5.21
C HIS A 482 30.54 -24.37 -3.82
N ASN A 483 30.71 -23.08 -3.47
CA ASN A 483 30.26 -22.55 -2.18
C ASN A 483 28.75 -22.70 -1.99
N TYR A 484 27.93 -22.60 -3.05
CA TYR A 484 26.49 -22.82 -2.94
C TYR A 484 26.09 -24.26 -2.60
N LEU A 485 26.93 -25.23 -2.95
CA LEU A 485 26.68 -26.65 -2.68
C LEU A 485 27.17 -27.10 -1.29
N LEU A 486 27.94 -26.26 -0.58
CA LEU A 486 28.40 -26.54 0.78
C LEU A 486 27.29 -26.29 1.83
N SER A 487 27.21 -27.17 2.83
CA SER A 487 26.27 -27.03 3.96
C SER A 487 26.57 -25.82 4.86
N SER A 488 27.79 -25.30 4.84
CA SER A 488 28.24 -24.14 5.61
C SER A 488 27.99 -22.79 4.91
N ASN A 489 27.26 -22.78 3.80
CA ASN A 489 27.02 -21.56 3.03
C ASN A 489 26.06 -20.60 3.74
N SER A 490 26.51 -19.36 3.97
CA SER A 490 25.69 -18.28 4.55
C SER A 490 24.87 -17.51 3.51
N THR A 491 25.01 -17.79 2.21
CA THR A 491 24.29 -17.08 1.15
C THR A 491 22.80 -17.36 1.24
N ARG A 492 22.00 -16.35 1.59
CA ARG A 492 20.54 -16.46 1.67
C ARG A 492 19.87 -16.51 0.30
N PHE A 493 20.17 -15.56 -0.58
CA PHE A 493 19.73 -15.61 -1.98
C PHE A 493 20.87 -15.24 -2.93
N PRO A 494 21.10 -16.00 -4.01
CA PRO A 494 22.05 -15.63 -5.05
C PRO A 494 21.47 -14.47 -5.89
N ASN A 495 22.25 -13.93 -6.83
CA ASN A 495 21.79 -12.85 -7.71
C ASN A 495 20.66 -13.32 -8.66
N TYR A 496 19.98 -12.36 -9.29
CA TYR A 496 18.83 -12.63 -10.17
C TYR A 496 19.19 -13.58 -11.31
N ASP A 497 20.32 -13.33 -11.99
CA ASP A 497 20.81 -14.16 -13.09
C ASP A 497 21.04 -15.61 -12.66
N THR A 498 21.55 -15.84 -11.45
CA THR A 498 21.73 -17.18 -10.91
C THR A 498 20.39 -17.87 -10.67
N LEU A 499 19.43 -17.20 -10.04
CA LEU A 499 18.10 -17.78 -9.81
C LEU A 499 17.39 -18.09 -11.14
N LYS A 500 17.54 -17.21 -12.14
CA LYS A 500 17.01 -17.41 -13.49
C LYS A 500 17.67 -18.58 -14.21
N ALA A 501 18.99 -18.72 -14.11
CA ALA A 501 19.71 -19.86 -14.69
C ALA A 501 19.28 -21.19 -14.05
N ILE A 502 19.12 -21.23 -12.72
CA ILE A 502 18.62 -22.40 -11.99
C ILE A 502 17.19 -22.73 -12.42
N HIS A 503 16.32 -21.73 -12.57
CA HIS A 503 14.92 -21.91 -12.98
C HIS A 503 14.79 -22.45 -14.40
N ALA A 504 15.52 -21.85 -15.35
CA ALA A 504 15.53 -22.32 -16.72
C ALA A 504 16.04 -23.77 -16.82
N LEU A 505 17.09 -24.10 -16.08
CA LEU A 505 17.63 -25.46 -16.02
C LEU A 505 16.65 -26.43 -15.35
N SER A 506 15.99 -26.03 -14.25
CA SER A 506 14.95 -26.83 -13.58
C SER A 506 13.79 -27.13 -14.53
N LEU A 507 13.28 -26.13 -15.26
CA LEU A 507 12.23 -26.31 -16.26
C LEU A 507 12.62 -27.28 -17.37
N GLN A 508 13.87 -27.24 -17.83
CA GLN A 508 14.37 -28.15 -18.88
C GLN A 508 14.33 -29.62 -18.44
N TYR A 509 14.70 -29.91 -17.18
CA TYR A 509 14.85 -31.29 -16.71
C TYR A 509 13.63 -31.85 -15.96
N LYS A 510 12.84 -30.99 -15.31
CA LYS A 510 11.66 -31.38 -14.50
C LYS A 510 10.33 -30.95 -15.09
N GLY A 511 10.32 -30.04 -16.06
CA GLY A 511 9.10 -29.42 -16.56
C GLY A 511 8.47 -28.43 -15.58
N ALA A 512 7.32 -27.86 -15.97
CA ALA A 512 6.55 -26.97 -15.10
C ALA A 512 5.91 -27.73 -13.93
N GLY A 513 5.96 -27.17 -12.72
CA GLY A 513 5.33 -27.75 -11.52
C GLY A 513 6.27 -28.25 -10.42
N SER A 514 7.58 -28.05 -10.52
CA SER A 514 8.48 -28.24 -9.36
C SER A 514 8.15 -27.24 -8.25
N ALA A 515 8.44 -27.58 -6.99
CA ALA A 515 8.20 -26.65 -5.87
C ALA A 515 8.91 -25.30 -6.09
N PHE A 516 10.12 -25.33 -6.68
CA PHE A 516 10.87 -24.14 -7.05
C PHE A 516 10.22 -23.37 -8.21
N ASP A 517 9.70 -24.04 -9.23
CA ASP A 517 9.01 -23.40 -10.36
C ASP A 517 7.71 -22.70 -9.90
N LEU A 518 6.89 -23.40 -9.11
CA LEU A 518 5.66 -22.86 -8.54
C LEU A 518 5.93 -21.66 -7.61
N ALA A 519 7.05 -21.70 -6.88
CA ALA A 519 7.46 -20.63 -5.97
C ALA A 519 8.38 -19.58 -6.61
N TYR A 520 8.77 -19.70 -7.88
CA TYR A 520 9.87 -18.90 -8.46
C TYR A 520 9.61 -17.39 -8.37
N ARG A 521 8.39 -16.95 -8.70
CA ARG A 521 7.98 -15.54 -8.57
C ARG A 521 7.98 -15.07 -7.13
N GLU A 522 7.57 -15.94 -6.20
CA GLU A 522 7.59 -15.62 -4.78
C GLU A 522 9.01 -15.51 -4.24
N ILE A 523 9.92 -16.41 -4.64
CA ILE A 523 11.35 -16.39 -4.29
C ILE A 523 11.99 -15.07 -4.75
N LEU A 524 11.71 -14.62 -5.97
CA LEU A 524 12.18 -13.32 -6.46
C LEU A 524 11.63 -12.14 -5.64
N SER A 525 10.35 -12.19 -5.28
CA SER A 525 9.72 -11.21 -4.40
C SER A 525 10.37 -11.22 -3.01
N TYR A 526 10.59 -12.39 -2.40
CA TYR A 526 11.17 -12.52 -1.06
C TYR A 526 12.64 -12.13 -1.03
N LYS A 527 13.41 -12.39 -2.09
CA LYS A 527 14.78 -11.87 -2.22
C LYS A 527 14.83 -10.34 -2.11
N ARG A 528 13.93 -9.65 -2.82
CA ARG A 528 13.83 -8.18 -2.76
C ARG A 528 13.42 -7.71 -1.36
N LYS A 529 12.42 -8.38 -0.77
CA LYS A 529 11.94 -8.08 0.58
C LYS A 529 13.01 -8.31 1.65
N ASP A 530 13.83 -9.36 1.56
CA ASP A 530 14.91 -9.66 2.52
C ASP A 530 15.98 -8.56 2.54
N LYS A 531 16.46 -8.13 1.36
CA LYS A 531 17.44 -7.06 1.24
C LYS A 531 16.90 -5.75 1.83
N SER A 532 15.70 -5.35 1.42
CA SER A 532 15.02 -4.14 1.90
C SER A 532 14.74 -4.19 3.40
N LEU A 533 14.27 -5.33 3.91
CA LEU A 533 13.98 -5.56 5.34
C LEU A 533 15.24 -5.40 6.18
N ARG A 534 16.35 -6.05 5.79
CA ARG A 534 17.64 -5.96 6.50
C ARG A 534 18.19 -4.54 6.51
N GLN A 535 18.11 -3.83 5.39
CA GLN A 535 18.55 -2.44 5.30
C GLN A 535 17.69 -1.51 6.16
N ARG A 536 16.37 -1.64 6.10
CA ARG A 536 15.43 -0.88 6.94
C ARG A 536 15.69 -1.12 8.41
N ILE A 537 15.73 -2.38 8.86
CA ILE A 537 16.01 -2.73 10.27
C ILE A 537 17.38 -2.17 10.69
N GLY A 538 18.42 -2.28 9.85
CA GLY A 538 19.73 -1.72 10.16
C GLY A 538 19.77 -0.17 10.21
N ARG A 539 18.85 0.53 9.54
CA ARG A 539 18.67 1.99 9.61
C ARG A 539 17.91 2.40 10.87
N GLU A 540 16.77 1.76 11.12
CA GLU A 540 15.91 2.01 12.27
C GLU A 540 16.65 1.70 13.57
N LEU A 541 17.24 0.51 13.67
CA LEU A 541 18.03 0.08 14.83
C LEU A 541 19.19 1.02 15.11
N GLY A 542 19.94 1.40 14.06
CA GLY A 542 21.04 2.35 14.20
C GLY A 542 20.57 3.70 14.71
N SER A 543 19.42 4.19 14.25
CA SER A 543 18.86 5.47 14.68
C SER A 543 18.31 5.43 16.11
N GLU A 544 17.56 4.38 16.44
CA GLU A 544 16.99 4.20 17.77
C GLU A 544 18.06 3.97 18.85
N LEU A 545 19.12 3.21 18.55
CA LEU A 545 20.24 3.02 19.49
C LEU A 545 20.88 4.36 19.86
N MET A 546 21.07 5.26 18.90
CA MET A 546 21.62 6.59 19.17
C MET A 546 20.68 7.44 20.05
N VAL A 547 19.36 7.38 19.81
CA VAL A 547 18.37 8.10 20.64
C VAL A 547 18.32 7.53 22.06
N PHE A 548 18.29 6.21 22.18
CA PHE A 548 18.23 5.50 23.45
C PHE A 548 19.45 5.84 24.32
N GLU A 549 20.65 5.79 23.75
CA GLU A 549 21.86 6.13 24.48
C GLU A 549 21.93 7.62 24.87
N ASN A 550 21.50 8.53 23.99
CA ASN A 550 21.45 9.96 24.27
C ASN A 550 20.45 10.36 25.36
N SER A 551 19.45 9.52 25.58
CA SER A 551 18.44 9.72 26.62
C SER A 551 18.86 9.15 27.98
N ASP A 552 20.14 8.81 28.18
CA ASP A 552 20.63 8.04 29.33
C ASP A 552 19.80 6.76 29.55
N TYR A 553 19.47 6.07 28.45
CA TYR A 553 18.68 4.84 28.43
C TYR A 553 17.21 5.01 28.88
N ALA A 554 16.67 6.23 28.85
CA ALA A 554 15.28 6.50 29.24
C ALA A 554 14.26 6.30 28.10
N ILE A 555 14.63 6.61 26.86
CA ILE A 555 13.73 6.64 25.70
C ILE A 555 13.98 5.41 24.83
N LYS A 556 13.20 4.35 25.05
CA LYS A 556 13.18 3.17 24.17
C LYS A 556 12.26 3.41 22.97
N GLY A 557 12.82 3.34 21.77
CA GLY A 557 12.04 3.41 20.53
C GLY A 557 11.25 2.12 20.26
N PRO A 558 10.34 2.14 19.25
CA PRO A 558 9.51 1.01 18.88
C PRO A 558 10.30 -0.27 18.59
N VAL A 559 11.42 -0.19 17.87
CA VAL A 559 12.25 -1.36 17.54
C VAL A 559 12.94 -1.90 18.81
N LEU A 560 13.59 -1.04 19.58
CA LEU A 560 14.28 -1.45 20.82
C LEU A 560 13.31 -2.00 21.89
N SER A 561 12.06 -1.53 21.92
CA SER A 561 11.03 -2.02 22.84
C SER A 561 10.65 -3.49 22.63
N LEU A 562 10.92 -4.03 21.44
CA LEU A 562 10.62 -5.41 21.05
C LEU A 562 11.80 -6.36 21.27
N LEU A 563 12.97 -5.85 21.67
CA LEU A 563 14.18 -6.64 21.86
C LEU A 563 14.40 -6.99 23.33
N THR A 564 15.13 -8.09 23.57
CA THR A 564 15.56 -8.47 24.92
C THR A 564 16.68 -7.54 25.41
N GLU A 565 16.77 -7.32 26.73
CA GLU A 565 17.81 -6.46 27.31
C GLU A 565 19.24 -6.96 26.97
N ASN A 566 19.42 -8.28 26.89
CA ASN A 566 20.70 -8.88 26.49
C ASN A 566 21.09 -8.49 25.06
N LEU A 567 20.13 -8.49 24.13
CA LEU A 567 20.37 -8.12 22.74
C LEU A 567 20.66 -6.62 22.61
N ILE A 568 19.94 -5.78 23.37
CA ILE A 568 20.20 -4.34 23.44
C ILE A 568 21.62 -4.07 23.95
N TYR A 569 22.08 -4.78 24.97
CA TYR A 569 23.44 -4.64 25.50
C TYR A 569 24.51 -4.96 24.44
N LEU A 570 24.39 -6.08 23.73
CA LEU A 570 25.30 -6.46 22.64
C LEU A 570 25.34 -5.42 21.52
N LEU A 571 24.19 -4.80 21.23
CA LEU A 571 24.11 -3.73 20.24
C LEU A 571 24.79 -2.44 20.71
N ILE A 572 24.67 -2.08 21.99
CA ILE A 572 25.36 -0.92 22.57
C ILE A 572 26.89 -1.12 22.53
N GLU A 573 27.39 -2.31 22.89
CA GLU A 573 28.83 -2.62 22.85
C GLU A 573 29.44 -2.50 21.44
N SER A 574 28.62 -2.63 20.40
CA SER A 574 29.08 -2.53 19.02
C SER A 574 29.27 -1.08 18.52
N ILE A 575 28.85 -0.07 19.30
CA ILE A 575 29.00 1.35 18.96
C ILE A 575 30.48 1.72 18.94
N GLN A 576 30.94 2.25 17.80
CA GLN A 576 32.31 2.72 17.62
C GLN A 576 32.37 4.22 17.81
N GLU A 577 33.48 4.71 18.38
CA GLU A 577 33.81 6.13 18.44
C GLU A 577 35.11 6.39 17.66
N LYS A 578 35.08 7.34 16.72
CA LYS A 578 36.22 7.63 15.82
C LYS A 578 36.29 9.12 15.46
N VAL A 579 37.44 9.58 14.98
CA VAL A 579 37.63 10.95 14.46
C VAL A 579 37.78 10.90 12.94
N VAL A 580 36.95 11.67 12.23
CA VAL A 580 36.92 11.76 10.77
C VAL A 580 38.16 12.50 10.25
N THR A 581 38.83 11.91 9.27
CA THR A 581 39.95 12.54 8.53
C THR A 581 39.50 13.03 7.16
N SER A 582 38.73 12.21 6.43
CA SER A 582 38.17 12.58 5.13
C SER A 582 36.92 11.73 4.83
N ILE A 583 36.10 12.23 3.89
CA ILE A 583 34.99 11.50 3.29
C ILE A 583 35.25 11.45 1.79
N GLU A 584 35.34 10.25 1.24
CA GLU A 584 35.58 10.01 -0.18
C GLU A 584 34.29 9.50 -0.81
N ASN A 585 33.73 10.24 -1.78
CA ASN A 585 32.60 9.77 -2.58
C ASN A 585 33.08 8.61 -3.46
N ARG A 586 32.28 7.53 -3.51
CA ARG A 586 32.58 6.32 -4.29
C ARG A 586 31.86 6.28 -5.64
#